data_AF-A0A5C3M2F3-F1
#
_entry.id   AF-A0A5C3M2F3-F1
#
_cell.length_a   1.000
_cell.length_b   1.000
_cell.length_c   1.000
_cell.angle_alpha   90.00
_cell.angle_beta   90.00
_cell.angle_gamma   90.00
#
_symmetry.space_group_name_H-M   'P 1'
#
loop_
_entity.id
_entity.type
_entity.pdbx_description
1 polymer ?
#
loop_
_entity_poly.entity_id
_entity_poly.type
_entity_poly.pdbx_seq_one_letter_code
_entity_poly.pdbx_strand_id
1 'polypeptide(L)'
;MSLLGNATTSLRILDDEIQISDAHYFASGGFANIWRGTTLTDTNGNVKIRLRREFIIWSDLSHENILPIYGTFTHEPIGGTGVVLPFRPLGTISTFLETYPTADKLALIYEIAEGIRYLHSKDIVHGDLTVGNILIHQKGTEHNPQYIPQLTDFGRSRIIDKKGFTTNIFTAYSRRDYTLSRSFPPEVLHADNPQIKLLTKESDVYTFAMVALEIVTGKQPFYKRTDSQAVFLVMSGTTLSKNDYAGPEAPQLTERFWNLFLMKCWSTSPEGRPSIEKKYFTIPMPDSHAALAISLDTGRWLALENRRRTYTI
;
A
#
# COMPACT_ATOMS: atom_id res chain seq x y z
N MET A 1 10.38 -9.26 25.84
CA MET A 1 9.32 -10.30 25.81
C MET A 1 9.04 -10.63 24.35
N SER A 2 9.30 -11.87 23.94
CA SER A 2 9.20 -12.31 22.55
C SER A 2 7.75 -12.43 22.10
N LEU A 3 7.31 -11.59 21.15
CA LEU A 3 5.95 -11.60 20.60
C LEU A 3 5.64 -12.77 19.63
N LEU A 4 6.41 -13.86 19.69
CA LEU A 4 6.08 -15.10 18.99
C LEU A 4 6.29 -16.28 19.93
N GLY A 5 5.46 -16.34 20.98
CA GLY A 5 5.19 -17.60 21.64
C GLY A 5 4.34 -18.46 20.71
N ASN A 6 4.92 -19.54 20.18
CA ASN A 6 4.29 -20.77 19.68
C ASN A 6 2.91 -20.69 18.97
N ALA A 7 2.58 -19.60 18.29
CA ALA A 7 1.48 -19.59 17.33
C ALA A 7 2.07 -19.92 15.95
N THR A 8 2.07 -21.21 15.61
CA THR A 8 2.08 -21.61 14.21
C THR A 8 0.74 -21.16 13.61
N THR A 9 0.67 -19.92 13.11
CA THR A 9 -0.43 -19.54 12.21
C THR A 9 -0.27 -20.37 10.95
N SER A 10 -0.96 -21.51 10.88
CA SER A 10 -0.97 -22.34 9.68
C SER A 10 -1.86 -21.65 8.66
N LEU A 11 -1.25 -21.02 7.66
CA LEU A 11 -1.97 -20.53 6.48
C LEU A 11 -2.79 -21.69 5.89
N ARG A 12 -4.08 -21.48 5.64
CA ARG A 12 -4.93 -22.52 5.06
C ARG A 12 -4.47 -22.86 3.65
N ILE A 13 -4.53 -24.14 3.31
CA ILE A 13 -4.30 -24.66 1.97
C ILE A 13 -5.66 -24.95 1.37
N LEU A 14 -5.91 -24.39 0.19
CA LEU A 14 -7.25 -24.33 -0.42
C LEU A 14 -7.28 -25.08 -1.77
N ASP A 15 -6.39 -26.06 -1.95
CA ASP A 15 -6.21 -26.83 -3.19
C ASP A 15 -7.52 -27.47 -3.67
N ASP A 16 -8.32 -28.02 -2.75
CA ASP A 16 -9.61 -28.65 -3.03
C ASP A 16 -10.82 -27.71 -2.84
N GLU A 17 -10.58 -26.46 -2.41
CA GLU A 17 -11.62 -25.48 -2.10
C GLU A 17 -11.76 -24.41 -3.20
N ILE A 18 -10.89 -24.38 -4.21
CA ILE A 18 -10.85 -23.31 -5.22
C ILE A 18 -10.99 -23.89 -6.62
N GLN A 19 -12.01 -23.42 -7.34
CA GLN A 19 -12.12 -23.62 -8.77
C GLN A 19 -11.78 -22.32 -9.51
N ILE A 20 -10.77 -22.37 -10.38
CA ILE A 20 -10.46 -21.26 -11.29
C ILE A 20 -11.57 -21.17 -12.34
N SER A 21 -12.17 -19.99 -12.50
CA SER A 21 -13.34 -19.79 -13.35
C SER A 21 -13.00 -19.62 -14.83
N ASP A 22 -11.79 -19.14 -15.14
CA ASP A 22 -11.41 -18.73 -16.49
C ASP A 22 -10.22 -19.57 -17.01
N ALA A 23 -10.23 -19.87 -18.31
CA ALA A 23 -9.12 -20.57 -18.97
C ALA A 23 -7.86 -19.70 -19.14
N HIS A 24 -8.00 -18.37 -18.99
CA HIS A 24 -6.93 -17.39 -19.06
C HIS A 24 -6.96 -16.50 -17.81
N TYR A 25 -5.81 -15.94 -17.45
CA TYR A 25 -5.71 -15.02 -16.32
C TYR A 25 -6.52 -13.74 -16.59
N PHE A 26 -7.16 -13.22 -15.54
CA PHE A 26 -7.94 -11.99 -15.57
C PHE A 26 -7.04 -10.76 -15.70
N ALA A 27 -5.90 -10.77 -15.02
CA ALA A 27 -4.89 -9.71 -15.09
C ALA A 27 -3.49 -10.31 -14.91
N SER A 28 -2.47 -9.63 -15.42
CA SER A 28 -1.06 -9.98 -15.20
C SER A 28 -0.38 -8.83 -14.47
N GLY A 29 0.24 -9.12 -13.33
CA GLY A 29 1.08 -8.19 -12.59
C GLY A 29 2.57 -8.50 -12.78
N GLY A 30 3.45 -7.65 -12.26
CA GLY A 30 4.90 -7.86 -12.35
C GLY A 30 5.40 -9.14 -11.67
N PHE A 31 4.62 -9.73 -10.76
CA PHE A 31 5.04 -10.85 -9.91
C PHE A 31 4.16 -12.11 -10.05
N ALA A 32 2.95 -11.99 -10.58
CA ALA A 32 2.02 -13.10 -10.72
C ALA A 32 0.89 -12.79 -11.71
N ASN A 33 0.31 -13.85 -12.28
CA ASN A 33 -0.97 -13.77 -12.98
C ASN A 33 -2.12 -13.90 -11.98
N ILE A 34 -3.12 -13.03 -12.13
CA ILE A 34 -4.32 -12.98 -11.29
C ILE A 34 -5.43 -13.74 -12.00
N TRP A 35 -5.99 -14.73 -11.31
CA TRP A 35 -7.09 -15.54 -11.79
C TRP A 35 -8.35 -15.23 -10.98
N ARG A 36 -9.51 -15.34 -11.62
CA ARG A 36 -10.79 -15.38 -10.89
C ARG A 36 -11.09 -16.83 -10.53
N GLY A 37 -11.70 -17.03 -9.38
CA GLY A 37 -12.11 -18.34 -8.93
C GLY A 37 -13.27 -18.27 -7.94
N THR A 38 -13.94 -19.39 -7.76
CA THR A 38 -15.06 -19.55 -6.83
C THR A 38 -14.71 -20.59 -5.77
N THR A 39 -15.13 -20.34 -4.53
CA THR A 39 -14.97 -21.30 -3.44
C THR A 39 -15.94 -22.46 -3.62
N LEU A 40 -15.41 -23.68 -3.70
CA LEU A 40 -16.18 -24.91 -3.60
C LEU A 40 -16.38 -25.24 -2.11
N THR A 41 -17.54 -25.79 -1.75
CA THR A 41 -17.80 -26.19 -0.36
C THR A 41 -17.05 -27.47 -0.01
N ASP A 42 -16.16 -27.33 0.98
CA ASP A 42 -15.50 -28.31 1.85
C ASP A 42 -14.94 -29.61 1.22
N THR A 43 -13.61 -29.74 1.21
CA THR A 43 -12.94 -30.99 1.62
C THR A 43 -11.60 -30.70 2.31
N ASN A 44 -11.32 -31.46 3.37
CA ASN A 44 -10.06 -31.41 4.12
C ASN A 44 -8.93 -32.14 3.35
N GLY A 45 -7.95 -31.39 2.84
CA GLY A 45 -6.70 -31.88 2.29
C GLY A 45 -5.49 -31.32 3.05
N ASN A 46 -4.60 -32.18 3.54
CA ASN A 46 -3.33 -31.77 4.16
C ASN A 46 -2.17 -31.97 3.17
N VAL A 47 -1.79 -30.91 2.46
CA VAL A 47 -0.60 -30.88 1.59
C VAL A 47 0.51 -30.09 2.30
N LYS A 48 1.78 -30.54 2.23
CA LYS A 48 2.92 -29.75 2.76
C LYS A 48 3.48 -28.87 1.64
N ILE A 49 3.03 -27.63 1.58
CA ILE A 49 3.51 -26.63 0.61
C ILE A 49 4.66 -25.80 1.21
N ARG A 50 5.66 -25.47 0.38
CA ARG A 50 6.70 -24.48 0.73
C ARG A 50 6.08 -23.08 0.65
N LEU A 51 5.48 -22.62 1.73
CA LEU A 51 4.88 -21.28 1.82
C LEU A 51 5.95 -20.19 1.60
N ARG A 52 5.64 -19.22 0.73
CA ARG A 52 6.46 -18.01 0.59
C ARG A 52 6.37 -17.17 1.86
N ARG A 53 7.49 -16.58 2.30
CA ARG A 53 7.57 -15.81 3.55
C ARG A 53 6.62 -14.61 3.57
N GLU A 54 6.42 -13.95 2.42
CA GLU A 54 5.48 -12.83 2.28
C GLU A 54 4.05 -13.20 2.69
N PHE A 55 3.59 -14.43 2.40
CA PHE A 55 2.26 -14.88 2.77
C PHE A 55 2.12 -15.15 4.27
N ILE A 56 3.21 -15.55 4.94
CA ILE A 56 3.23 -15.76 6.40
C ILE A 56 3.16 -14.42 7.12
N ILE A 57 3.93 -13.43 6.68
CA ILE A 57 3.86 -12.06 7.24
C ILE A 57 2.45 -11.53 7.06
N TRP A 58 1.93 -11.63 5.85
CA TRP A 58 0.64 -11.07 5.48
C TRP A 58 -0.53 -11.80 6.19
N SER A 59 -0.44 -13.10 6.45
CA SER A 59 -1.50 -13.83 7.17
C SER A 59 -1.66 -13.46 8.63
N ASP A 60 -0.61 -12.92 9.25
CA ASP A 60 -0.66 -12.43 10.63
C ASP A 60 -1.21 -10.99 10.70
N LEU A 61 -1.46 -10.33 9.56
CA LEU A 61 -2.00 -8.98 9.51
C LEU A 61 -3.54 -8.99 9.55
N SER A 62 -4.07 -8.18 10.46
CA SER A 62 -5.50 -7.98 10.64
C SER A 62 -5.79 -6.51 10.92
N HIS A 63 -6.28 -5.82 9.89
CA HIS A 63 -6.65 -4.40 9.93
C HIS A 63 -7.60 -4.09 8.77
N GLU A 64 -8.49 -3.12 8.93
CA GLU A 64 -9.50 -2.76 7.93
C GLU A 64 -8.90 -2.31 6.60
N ASN A 65 -7.78 -1.56 6.67
CA ASN A 65 -7.03 -1.09 5.50
C ASN A 65 -5.94 -2.06 5.01
N ILE A 66 -5.96 -3.33 5.43
CA ILE A 66 -5.08 -4.38 4.90
C ILE A 66 -5.96 -5.45 4.27
N LEU A 67 -5.68 -5.82 3.02
CA LEU A 67 -6.43 -6.87 2.34
C LEU A 67 -6.15 -8.20 3.05
N PRO A 68 -7.14 -8.99 3.50
CA PRO A 68 -6.85 -10.26 4.18
C PRO A 68 -6.41 -11.34 3.18
N ILE A 69 -5.62 -12.30 3.65
CA ILE A 69 -5.37 -13.56 2.94
C ILE A 69 -6.36 -14.61 3.43
N TYR A 70 -6.99 -15.34 2.50
CA TYR A 70 -7.79 -16.52 2.85
C TYR A 70 -6.94 -17.79 2.96
N GLY A 71 -5.95 -17.95 2.09
CA GLY A 71 -5.04 -19.08 2.12
C GLY A 71 -4.07 -19.09 0.95
N THR A 72 -3.37 -20.21 0.78
CA THR A 72 -2.60 -20.52 -0.44
C THR A 72 -3.27 -21.64 -1.22
N PHE A 73 -2.90 -21.72 -2.49
CA PHE A 73 -3.38 -22.72 -3.43
C PHE A 73 -2.21 -23.22 -4.30
N THR A 74 -2.14 -24.52 -4.55
CA THR A 74 -1.21 -25.14 -5.51
C THR A 74 -1.93 -25.37 -6.81
N HIS A 75 -1.43 -24.76 -7.88
CA HIS A 75 -1.91 -25.06 -9.22
C HIS A 75 -0.92 -26.03 -9.90
N GLU A 76 -1.23 -27.33 -9.84
CA GLU A 76 -0.38 -28.37 -10.46
C GLU A 76 -0.02 -28.06 -11.93
N PRO A 77 -0.94 -27.59 -12.81
CA PRO A 77 -0.61 -27.31 -14.21
C PRO A 77 0.43 -26.20 -14.42
N ILE A 78 0.59 -25.28 -13.45
CA ILE A 78 1.53 -24.14 -13.54
C ILE A 78 2.76 -24.36 -12.64
N GLY A 79 2.79 -25.43 -11.83
CA GLY A 79 3.93 -25.79 -10.98
C GLY A 79 4.26 -24.78 -9.88
N GLY A 80 3.26 -24.02 -9.41
CA GLY A 80 3.46 -22.91 -8.47
C GLY A 80 2.40 -22.80 -7.37
N THR A 81 2.78 -22.11 -6.29
CA THR A 81 1.89 -21.73 -5.17
C THR A 81 1.36 -20.32 -5.39
N GLY A 82 0.04 -20.17 -5.46
CA GLY A 82 -0.68 -18.89 -5.46
C GLY A 82 -1.24 -18.54 -4.09
N VAL A 83 -1.70 -17.29 -3.95
CA VAL A 83 -2.42 -16.79 -2.77
C VAL A 83 -3.88 -16.55 -3.13
N VAL A 84 -4.78 -16.91 -2.21
CA VAL A 84 -6.22 -16.69 -2.34
C VAL A 84 -6.59 -15.45 -1.54
N LEU A 85 -7.17 -14.48 -2.23
CA LEU A 85 -7.53 -13.17 -1.71
C LEU A 85 -9.02 -12.91 -1.95
N PRO A 86 -9.70 -12.09 -1.12
CA PRO A 86 -11.03 -11.63 -1.45
C PRO A 86 -11.01 -10.82 -2.75
N PHE A 87 -11.92 -11.11 -3.66
CA PHE A 87 -12.09 -10.32 -4.87
C PHE A 87 -12.63 -8.92 -4.52
N ARG A 88 -11.99 -7.88 -5.09
CA ARG A 88 -12.39 -6.48 -4.95
C ARG A 88 -12.92 -5.98 -6.30
N PRO A 89 -14.25 -5.90 -6.49
CA PRO A 89 -14.83 -5.63 -7.81
C PRO A 89 -14.56 -4.21 -8.31
N LEU A 90 -14.29 -3.27 -7.39
CA LEU A 90 -13.94 -1.88 -7.73
C LEU A 90 -12.47 -1.73 -8.17
N GLY A 91 -11.70 -2.82 -8.15
CA GLY A 91 -10.32 -2.83 -8.61
C GLY A 91 -9.38 -2.02 -7.70
N THR A 92 -8.36 -1.44 -8.34
CA THR A 92 -7.37 -0.60 -7.67
C THR A 92 -7.94 0.79 -7.40
N ILE A 93 -7.30 1.56 -6.52
CA ILE A 93 -7.72 2.95 -6.27
C ILE A 93 -7.63 3.81 -7.54
N SER A 94 -6.70 3.51 -8.46
CA SER A 94 -6.59 4.19 -9.75
C SER A 94 -7.83 3.92 -10.62
N THR A 95 -8.19 2.65 -10.85
CA THR A 95 -9.39 2.29 -11.63
C THR A 95 -10.69 2.79 -10.98
N PHE A 96 -10.73 2.75 -9.64
CA PHE A 96 -11.85 3.28 -8.87
C PHE A 96 -12.00 4.79 -9.08
N LEU A 97 -10.93 5.58 -9.00
CA LEU A 97 -11.00 7.05 -9.14
C LEU A 97 -11.27 7.50 -10.58
N GLU A 98 -10.96 6.69 -11.59
CA GLU A 98 -11.42 6.92 -12.97
C GLU A 98 -12.96 6.82 -13.07
N THR A 99 -13.55 5.87 -12.33
CA THR A 99 -15.00 5.63 -12.33
C THR A 99 -15.75 6.58 -11.38
N TYR A 100 -15.14 6.92 -10.24
CA TYR A 100 -15.70 7.74 -9.16
C TYR A 100 -14.79 8.96 -8.88
N PRO A 101 -14.64 9.89 -9.82
CA PRO A 101 -13.71 11.02 -9.70
C PRO A 101 -14.06 12.00 -8.58
N THR A 102 -15.31 11.98 -8.11
CA THR A 102 -15.83 12.82 -7.02
C THR A 102 -15.71 12.18 -5.63
N ALA A 103 -15.17 10.96 -5.53
CA ALA A 103 -14.92 10.32 -4.23
C ALA A 103 -14.06 11.22 -3.32
N ASP A 104 -14.23 11.09 -2.01
CA ASP A 104 -13.42 11.85 -1.04
C ASP A 104 -11.97 11.34 -1.01
N LYS A 105 -11.14 11.93 -1.87
CA LYS A 105 -9.73 11.59 -2.05
C LYS A 105 -8.92 11.75 -0.75
N LEU A 106 -9.25 12.73 0.09
CA LEU A 106 -8.52 12.95 1.34
C LEU A 106 -8.88 11.90 2.39
N ALA A 107 -10.15 11.49 2.45
CA ALA A 107 -10.56 10.36 3.28
C ALA A 107 -9.85 9.06 2.85
N LEU A 108 -9.73 8.79 1.54
CA LEU A 108 -8.99 7.63 1.05
C LEU A 108 -7.51 7.68 1.42
N ILE A 109 -6.85 8.84 1.27
CA ILE A 109 -5.43 9.02 1.66
C ILE A 109 -5.24 8.81 3.16
N TYR A 110 -6.18 9.26 3.98
CA TYR A 110 -6.16 9.03 5.42
C TYR A 110 -6.26 7.54 5.78
N GLU A 111 -7.23 6.83 5.20
CA GLU A 111 -7.42 5.39 5.41
C GLU A 111 -6.18 4.58 4.96
N ILE A 112 -5.51 4.99 3.87
CA ILE A 112 -4.23 4.43 3.45
C ILE A 112 -3.16 4.66 4.53
N ALA A 113 -3.08 5.86 5.10
CA ALA A 113 -2.14 6.16 6.18
C ALA A 113 -2.39 5.28 7.42
N GLU A 114 -3.65 4.97 7.76
CA GLU A 114 -3.99 4.04 8.84
C GLU A 114 -3.50 2.61 8.57
N GLY A 115 -3.62 2.13 7.32
CA GLY A 115 -3.02 0.87 6.91
C GLY A 115 -1.50 0.84 7.08
N ILE A 116 -0.81 1.91 6.63
CA ILE A 116 0.65 2.01 6.76
C ILE A 116 1.06 2.10 8.24
N ARG A 117 0.33 2.88 9.04
CA ARG A 117 0.55 3.00 10.49
C ARG A 117 0.45 1.65 11.18
N TYR A 118 -0.56 0.86 10.82
CA TYR A 118 -0.72 -0.48 11.35
C TYR A 118 0.51 -1.36 11.04
N LEU A 119 0.97 -1.37 9.79
CA LEU A 119 2.18 -2.10 9.40
C LEU A 119 3.41 -1.63 10.17
N HIS A 120 3.62 -0.32 10.25
CA HIS A 120 4.75 0.27 10.94
C HIS A 120 4.74 -0.06 12.43
N SER A 121 3.57 -0.08 13.07
CA SER A 121 3.42 -0.49 14.49
C SER A 121 3.77 -1.96 14.77
N LYS A 122 3.84 -2.77 13.72
CA LYS A 122 4.28 -4.17 13.73
C LYS A 122 5.73 -4.33 13.25
N ASP A 123 6.44 -3.22 13.05
CA ASP A 123 7.77 -3.15 12.46
C ASP A 123 7.87 -3.78 11.07
N ILE A 124 6.76 -3.71 10.32
CA ILE A 124 6.65 -4.16 8.93
C ILE A 124 6.75 -2.96 8.01
N VAL A 125 7.68 -3.01 7.07
CA VAL A 125 7.80 -2.09 5.93
C VAL A 125 7.08 -2.72 4.75
N HIS A 126 6.23 -1.97 4.05
CA HIS A 126 5.54 -2.44 2.84
C HIS A 126 6.52 -2.61 1.68
N GLY A 127 7.30 -1.58 1.37
CA GLY A 127 8.40 -1.61 0.41
C GLY A 127 7.99 -1.47 -1.06
N ASP A 128 6.70 -1.62 -1.38
CA ASP A 128 6.15 -1.46 -2.74
C ASP A 128 4.82 -0.71 -2.80
N LEU A 129 4.68 0.38 -2.04
CA LEU A 129 3.42 1.11 -2.02
C LEU A 129 3.21 1.87 -3.35
N THR A 130 2.17 1.49 -4.09
CA THR A 130 1.75 2.12 -5.35
C THR A 130 0.22 2.17 -5.42
N VAL A 131 -0.35 2.99 -6.32
CA VAL A 131 -1.81 2.99 -6.54
C VAL A 131 -2.33 1.64 -7.08
N GLY A 132 -1.46 0.82 -7.71
CA GLY A 132 -1.79 -0.53 -8.15
C GLY A 132 -1.92 -1.53 -7.00
N ASN A 133 -1.24 -1.28 -5.89
CA ASN A 133 -1.21 -2.13 -4.70
C ASN A 133 -2.19 -1.68 -3.61
N ILE A 134 -3.22 -0.93 -4.00
CA ILE A 134 -4.29 -0.46 -3.11
C ILE A 134 -5.63 -0.81 -3.77
N LEU A 135 -6.36 -1.77 -3.21
CA LEU A 135 -7.67 -2.18 -3.70
C LEU A 135 -8.79 -1.50 -2.93
N ILE A 136 -9.94 -1.29 -3.57
CA ILE A 136 -11.10 -0.67 -2.90
C ILE A 136 -12.10 -1.74 -2.48
N HIS A 137 -12.37 -1.77 -1.16
CA HIS A 137 -13.44 -2.55 -0.58
C HIS A 137 -14.67 -1.66 -0.34
N GLN A 138 -15.81 -2.05 -0.92
CA GLN A 138 -17.10 -1.44 -0.61
C GLN A 138 -17.76 -2.16 0.57
N LYS A 139 -18.10 -1.41 1.61
CA LYS A 139 -19.02 -1.81 2.70
C LYS A 139 -20.28 -0.96 2.65
N GLY A 140 -21.28 -1.34 3.43
CA GLY A 140 -22.55 -0.62 3.52
C GLY A 140 -23.53 -1.02 2.42
N THR A 141 -24.59 -0.24 2.28
CA THR A 141 -25.65 -0.49 1.29
C THR A 141 -25.34 0.20 -0.02
N GLU A 142 -26.02 -0.20 -1.09
CA GLU A 142 -25.91 0.47 -2.40
C GLU A 142 -26.20 1.98 -2.32
N HIS A 143 -27.10 2.39 -1.43
CA HIS A 143 -27.49 3.79 -1.24
C HIS A 143 -26.57 4.57 -0.30
N ASN A 144 -25.70 3.90 0.45
CA ASN A 144 -24.72 4.53 1.33
C ASN A 144 -23.44 3.68 1.36
N PRO A 145 -22.68 3.64 0.26
CA PRO A 145 -21.47 2.86 0.19
C PRO A 145 -20.35 3.54 0.96
N GLN A 146 -19.64 2.77 1.77
CA GLN A 146 -18.37 3.16 2.36
C GLN A 146 -17.24 2.51 1.55
N TYR A 147 -16.30 3.32 1.08
CA TYR A 147 -15.14 2.85 0.32
C TYR A 147 -13.90 2.83 1.22
N ILE A 148 -13.34 1.64 1.41
CA ILE A 148 -12.21 1.39 2.29
C ILE A 148 -11.03 0.94 1.41
N PRO A 149 -9.94 1.72 1.32
CA PRO A 149 -8.73 1.31 0.64
C PRO A 149 -8.01 0.24 1.46
N GLN A 150 -7.52 -0.80 0.79
CA GLN A 150 -6.85 -1.93 1.39
C GLN A 150 -5.50 -2.18 0.71
N LEU A 151 -4.42 -2.13 1.49
CA LEU A 151 -3.07 -2.42 1.03
C LEU A 151 -2.94 -3.92 0.70
N THR A 152 -2.26 -4.21 -0.40
CA THR A 152 -2.00 -5.57 -0.91
C THR A 152 -0.59 -5.66 -1.48
N ASP A 153 -0.19 -6.87 -1.88
CA ASP A 153 1.10 -7.16 -2.52
C ASP A 153 2.31 -6.87 -1.62
N PHE A 154 2.46 -7.74 -0.62
CA PHE A 154 3.55 -7.71 0.34
C PHE A 154 4.82 -8.43 -0.16
N GLY A 155 4.97 -8.63 -1.48
CA GLY A 155 6.11 -9.34 -2.08
C GLY A 155 7.47 -8.70 -1.80
N ARG A 156 7.49 -7.40 -1.46
CA ARG A 156 8.69 -6.64 -1.07
C ARG A 156 8.73 -6.27 0.42
N SER A 157 7.79 -6.78 1.21
CA SER A 157 7.67 -6.46 2.63
C SER A 157 8.81 -7.02 3.49
N ARG A 158 9.09 -6.34 4.61
CA ARG A 158 10.18 -6.69 5.53
C ARG A 158 9.84 -6.40 6.99
N ILE A 159 10.20 -7.31 7.89
CA ILE A 159 10.25 -7.05 9.34
C ILE A 159 11.63 -6.48 9.74
N ILE A 160 11.67 -5.33 10.42
CA ILE A 160 12.90 -4.53 10.65
C ILE A 160 13.96 -5.25 11.51
N ASP A 161 13.57 -5.97 12.57
CA ASP A 161 14.51 -6.48 13.58
C ASP A 161 14.79 -8.00 13.56
N LYS A 162 14.32 -8.72 12.55
CA LYS A 162 14.40 -10.19 12.54
C LYS A 162 15.24 -10.71 11.37
N LYS A 163 16.54 -10.99 11.66
CA LYS A 163 17.46 -11.68 10.73
C LYS A 163 16.82 -13.00 10.28
N GLY A 164 16.54 -13.14 8.97
CA GLY A 164 15.93 -14.34 8.39
C GLY A 164 14.43 -14.26 8.07
N PHE A 165 13.72 -13.22 8.54
CA PHE A 165 12.34 -12.88 8.12
C PHE A 165 12.30 -11.81 7.02
N THR A 166 13.47 -11.49 6.49
CA THR A 166 13.65 -10.74 5.27
C THR A 166 13.23 -11.62 4.10
N THR A 167 12.26 -11.19 3.28
CA THR A 167 11.98 -11.86 2.00
C THR A 167 13.24 -11.78 1.15
N ASN A 168 13.92 -12.91 0.96
CA ASN A 168 15.10 -12.96 0.11
C ASN A 168 14.64 -12.68 -1.32
N ILE A 169 14.79 -11.43 -1.75
CA ILE A 169 14.60 -10.95 -3.12
C ILE A 169 15.34 -11.87 -4.11
N PHE A 170 16.41 -12.55 -3.71
CA PHE A 170 17.12 -13.54 -4.54
C PHE A 170 16.29 -14.72 -5.09
N THR A 171 15.14 -15.05 -4.50
CA THR A 171 14.25 -16.11 -5.05
C THR A 171 13.02 -15.60 -5.78
N ALA A 172 12.67 -14.32 -5.61
CA ALA A 172 11.60 -13.68 -6.40
C ALA A 172 12.16 -12.96 -7.65
N TYR A 173 13.47 -12.73 -7.70
CA TYR A 173 14.12 -11.93 -8.73
C TYR A 173 15.20 -12.74 -9.44
N SER A 174 14.91 -13.14 -10.68
CA SER A 174 15.98 -13.16 -11.67
C SER A 174 16.54 -11.73 -11.75
N ARG A 175 17.86 -11.57 -11.91
CA ARG A 175 18.58 -10.28 -11.90
C ARG A 175 18.14 -9.26 -12.97
N ARG A 176 17.01 -9.45 -13.65
CA ARG A 176 16.54 -8.68 -14.82
C ARG A 176 15.32 -7.78 -14.57
N ASP A 177 14.59 -7.93 -13.45
CA ASP A 177 13.34 -7.18 -13.20
C ASP A 177 13.43 -6.18 -12.02
N TYR A 178 14.62 -5.63 -11.75
CA TYR A 178 14.73 -4.42 -10.94
C TYR A 178 14.36 -3.21 -11.80
N THR A 179 13.09 -3.08 -12.15
CA THR A 179 12.60 -1.86 -12.81
C THR A 179 12.62 -0.76 -11.76
N LEU A 180 13.66 0.08 -11.79
CA LEU A 180 13.73 1.28 -10.98
C LEU A 180 12.51 2.15 -11.29
N SER A 181 11.67 2.35 -10.27
CA SER A 181 10.44 3.13 -10.41
C SER A 181 10.70 4.60 -10.11
N ARG A 182 10.03 5.48 -10.85
CA ARG A 182 9.97 6.92 -10.59
C ARG A 182 9.45 7.29 -9.19
N SER A 183 8.74 6.37 -8.55
CA SER A 183 8.16 6.57 -7.21
C SER A 183 9.10 6.15 -6.09
N PHE A 184 10.25 5.53 -6.39
CA PHE A 184 11.20 5.13 -5.37
C PHE A 184 11.93 6.33 -4.76
N PRO A 185 12.27 6.25 -3.47
CA PRO A 185 13.03 7.29 -2.82
C PRO A 185 14.50 7.27 -3.25
N PRO A 186 15.20 8.42 -3.18
CA PRO A 186 16.56 8.56 -3.68
C PRO A 186 17.54 7.57 -3.03
N GLU A 187 17.43 7.28 -1.74
CA GLU A 187 18.31 6.33 -1.05
C GLU A 187 18.16 4.89 -1.55
N VAL A 188 16.99 4.51 -2.09
CA VAL A 188 16.77 3.20 -2.72
C VAL A 188 17.33 3.18 -4.14
N LEU A 189 17.24 4.31 -4.86
CA LEU A 189 17.74 4.44 -6.23
C LEU A 189 19.27 4.54 -6.33
N HIS A 190 19.94 5.14 -5.34
CA HIS A 190 21.40 5.24 -5.28
C HIS A 190 22.11 3.96 -4.84
N ALA A 191 21.36 2.91 -4.51
CA ALA A 191 21.94 1.68 -4.03
C ALA A 191 22.63 0.90 -5.15
N ASP A 192 23.96 0.72 -5.07
CA ASP A 192 24.74 -0.13 -5.98
C ASP A 192 24.18 -1.57 -6.08
N ASN A 193 23.47 -1.98 -5.02
CA ASN A 193 22.60 -3.14 -5.00
C ASN A 193 21.46 -2.74 -4.05
N PRO A 194 20.19 -2.62 -4.49
CA PRO A 194 19.06 -2.29 -3.63
C PRO A 194 18.81 -3.45 -2.66
N GLN A 195 19.70 -3.55 -1.67
CA GLN A 195 19.57 -4.49 -0.59
C GLN A 195 18.35 -4.10 0.21
N ILE A 196 17.66 -5.14 0.69
CA ILE A 196 16.47 -5.03 1.51
C ILE A 196 16.69 -4.09 2.71
N LYS A 197 17.94 -3.86 3.15
CA LYS A 197 18.31 -2.89 4.19
C LYS A 197 17.83 -1.46 3.95
N LEU A 198 17.64 -1.03 2.70
CA LEU A 198 17.27 0.34 2.35
C LEU A 198 15.75 0.57 2.27
N LEU A 199 14.94 -0.49 2.35
CA LEU A 199 13.51 -0.36 2.59
C LEU A 199 13.28 -0.14 4.08
N THR A 200 12.78 1.04 4.42
CA THR A 200 12.54 1.49 5.80
C THR A 200 11.13 2.08 5.94
N LYS A 201 10.69 2.34 7.18
CA LYS A 201 9.42 3.04 7.42
C LYS A 201 9.41 4.40 6.69
N GLU A 202 10.54 5.07 6.66
CA GLU A 202 10.73 6.36 5.97
C GLU A 202 10.66 6.21 4.45
N SER A 203 11.07 5.07 3.87
CA SER A 203 10.88 4.79 2.45
C SER A 203 9.39 4.61 2.09
N ASP A 204 8.61 3.97 2.96
CA ASP A 204 7.15 3.86 2.77
C ASP A 204 6.50 5.25 2.82
N VAL A 205 6.92 6.12 3.74
CA VAL A 205 6.42 7.50 3.85
C VAL A 205 6.68 8.29 2.56
N TYR A 206 7.84 8.10 1.92
CA TYR A 206 8.12 8.72 0.63
C TYR A 206 7.18 8.21 -0.45
N THR A 207 7.05 6.89 -0.59
CA THR A 207 6.14 6.29 -1.60
C THR A 207 4.68 6.64 -1.35
N PHE A 208 4.28 6.84 -0.09
CA PHE A 208 2.96 7.30 0.29
C PHE A 208 2.68 8.72 -0.21
N ALA A 209 3.69 9.61 -0.17
CA ALA A 209 3.56 10.94 -0.77
C ALA A 209 3.30 10.87 -2.28
N MET A 210 3.95 9.93 -2.97
CA MET A 210 3.77 9.71 -4.40
C MET A 210 2.36 9.21 -4.72
N VAL A 211 1.86 8.23 -3.95
CA VAL A 211 0.49 7.74 -4.04
C VAL A 211 -0.52 8.85 -3.75
N ALA A 212 -0.31 9.65 -2.71
CA ALA A 212 -1.21 10.75 -2.36
C ALA A 212 -1.26 11.83 -3.44
N LEU A 213 -0.11 12.17 -4.05
CA LEU A 213 -0.07 13.08 -5.21
C LEU A 213 -0.88 12.52 -6.38
N GLU A 214 -0.69 11.24 -6.71
CA GLU A 214 -1.38 10.59 -7.82
C GLU A 214 -2.90 10.52 -7.58
N ILE A 215 -3.33 10.22 -6.36
CA ILE A 215 -4.75 10.23 -5.97
C ILE A 215 -5.37 11.62 -6.19
N VAL A 216 -4.75 12.68 -5.65
CA VAL A 216 -5.34 14.03 -5.74
C VAL A 216 -5.32 14.60 -7.15
N THR A 217 -4.33 14.23 -7.96
CA THR A 217 -4.12 14.84 -9.31
C THR A 217 -4.58 13.98 -10.47
N GLY A 218 -4.73 12.67 -10.27
CA GLY A 218 -4.88 11.69 -11.36
C GLY A 218 -3.62 11.54 -12.24
N LYS A 219 -2.48 12.11 -11.84
CA LYS A 219 -1.23 12.12 -12.61
C LYS A 219 -0.13 11.45 -11.80
N GLN A 220 0.55 10.48 -12.41
CA GLN A 220 1.73 9.86 -11.82
C GLN A 220 2.82 10.91 -11.50
N PRO A 221 3.70 10.65 -10.52
CA PRO A 221 4.89 11.47 -10.29
C PRO A 221 5.69 11.66 -11.59
N PHE A 222 6.27 12.83 -11.80
CA PHE A 222 7.00 13.21 -13.01
C PHE A 222 6.28 12.89 -14.33
N TYR A 223 4.94 13.01 -14.42
CA TYR A 223 4.17 12.57 -15.61
C TYR A 223 4.62 13.16 -16.97
N LYS A 224 5.32 14.30 -16.96
CA LYS A 224 5.92 14.92 -18.16
C LYS A 224 7.24 14.27 -18.61
N ARG A 225 7.70 13.21 -17.94
CA ARG A 225 9.00 12.55 -18.13
C ARG A 225 8.81 11.04 -18.34
N THR A 226 9.74 10.43 -19.08
CA THR A 226 9.86 8.96 -19.12
C THR A 226 10.34 8.43 -17.78
N ASP A 227 10.18 7.13 -17.51
CA ASP A 227 10.62 6.53 -16.24
C ASP A 227 12.11 6.74 -15.99
N SER A 228 12.95 6.50 -17.00
CA SER A 228 14.40 6.70 -16.88
C SER A 228 14.78 8.15 -16.60
N GLN A 229 14.06 9.11 -17.21
CA GLN A 229 14.27 10.54 -16.94
C GLN A 229 13.83 10.90 -15.52
N ALA A 230 12.69 10.38 -15.06
CA ALA A 230 12.19 10.62 -13.71
C ALA A 230 13.15 10.05 -12.65
N VAL A 231 13.60 8.81 -12.83
CA VAL A 231 14.62 8.17 -11.97
C VAL A 231 15.89 9.01 -11.90
N PHE A 232 16.40 9.46 -13.05
CA PHE A 232 17.58 10.34 -13.09
C PHE A 232 17.36 11.65 -12.32
N LEU A 233 16.19 12.29 -12.48
CA LEU A 233 15.85 13.52 -11.76
C LEU A 233 15.82 13.29 -10.24
N VAL A 234 15.18 12.22 -9.77
CA VAL A 234 15.12 11.87 -8.36
C VAL A 234 16.53 11.62 -7.79
N MET A 235 17.37 10.88 -8.52
CA MET A 235 18.76 10.64 -8.13
C MET A 235 19.57 11.93 -8.07
N SER A 236 19.34 12.87 -9.01
CA SER A 236 20.00 14.18 -8.97
C SER A 236 19.50 15.13 -7.87
N GLY A 237 18.53 14.70 -7.05
CA GLY A 237 17.92 15.52 -6.00
C GLY A 237 16.89 16.52 -6.50
N THR A 238 16.45 16.40 -7.76
CA THR A 238 15.38 17.24 -8.31
C THR A 238 14.02 16.82 -7.73
N THR A 239 13.27 17.78 -7.20
CA THR A 239 11.93 17.55 -6.65
C THR A 239 10.83 17.85 -7.67
N LEU A 240 9.61 17.39 -7.38
CA LEU A 240 8.41 17.69 -8.16
C LEU A 240 8.05 19.18 -8.06
N SER A 241 7.42 19.72 -9.11
CA SER A 241 6.92 21.10 -9.17
C SER A 241 5.40 21.13 -9.03
N LYS A 242 4.87 21.88 -8.07
CA LYS A 242 3.41 22.00 -7.86
C LYS A 242 2.68 22.47 -9.12
N ASN A 243 3.29 23.40 -9.87
CA ASN A 243 2.71 23.98 -11.07
C ASN A 243 2.49 22.95 -12.19
N ASP A 244 3.20 21.82 -12.16
CA ASP A 244 2.95 20.74 -13.12
C ASP A 244 1.65 19.98 -12.80
N TYR A 245 1.19 20.01 -11.56
CA TYR A 245 0.07 19.21 -11.07
C TYR A 245 -1.18 20.03 -10.74
N ALA A 246 -1.00 21.30 -10.39
CA ALA A 246 -2.10 22.18 -10.01
C ALA A 246 -3.04 22.44 -11.19
N GLY A 247 -4.34 22.37 -10.91
CA GLY A 247 -5.40 22.61 -11.89
C GLY A 247 -6.78 22.43 -11.25
N PRO A 248 -7.86 22.84 -11.95
CA PRO A 248 -9.24 22.66 -11.47
C PRO A 248 -9.62 21.21 -11.16
N GLU A 249 -8.94 20.25 -11.79
CA GLU A 249 -9.10 18.81 -11.58
C GLU A 249 -8.51 18.29 -10.25
N ALA A 250 -7.66 19.10 -9.60
CA ALA A 250 -6.95 18.75 -8.37
C ALA A 250 -7.18 19.79 -7.25
N PRO A 251 -8.44 20.09 -6.88
CA PRO A 251 -8.75 21.15 -5.90
C PRO A 251 -8.15 20.88 -4.52
N GLN A 252 -7.88 19.61 -4.17
CA GLN A 252 -7.25 19.22 -2.91
C GLN A 252 -5.75 19.57 -2.84
N LEU A 253 -5.09 19.83 -3.99
CA LEU A 253 -3.66 20.17 -4.06
C LEU A 253 -3.40 21.63 -3.66
N THR A 254 -3.83 21.99 -2.45
CA THR A 254 -3.61 23.33 -1.88
C THR A 254 -2.15 23.58 -1.55
N GLU A 255 -1.77 24.84 -1.34
CA GLU A 255 -0.44 25.19 -0.79
C GLU A 255 -0.16 24.47 0.53
N ARG A 256 -1.19 24.29 1.35
CA ARG A 256 -1.05 23.64 2.64
C ARG A 256 -0.78 22.14 2.49
N PHE A 257 -1.55 21.44 1.66
CA PHE A 257 -1.35 20.02 1.39
C PHE A 257 0.01 19.76 0.75
N TRP A 258 0.41 20.60 -0.21
CA TRP A 258 1.73 20.51 -0.84
C TRP A 258 2.88 20.71 0.16
N ASN A 259 2.90 21.85 0.86
CA ASN A 259 4.05 22.25 1.67
C ASN A 259 4.14 21.53 3.02
N LEU A 260 3.00 21.29 3.68
CA LEU A 260 2.97 20.71 5.02
C LEU A 260 2.92 19.19 5.02
N PHE A 261 2.50 18.56 3.92
CA PHE A 261 2.36 17.11 3.83
C PHE A 261 3.24 16.50 2.75
N LEU A 262 2.99 16.76 1.47
CA LEU A 262 3.74 16.11 0.38
C LEU A 262 5.25 16.40 0.48
N MET A 263 5.64 17.67 0.61
CA MET A 263 7.06 18.04 0.68
C MET A 263 7.80 17.49 1.90
N LYS A 264 7.08 17.27 3.00
CA LYS A 264 7.66 16.66 4.20
C LYS A 264 7.82 15.16 4.02
N CYS A 265 6.83 14.49 3.44
CA CYS A 265 6.83 13.05 3.25
C CYS A 265 7.86 12.60 2.20
N TRP A 266 8.12 13.39 1.15
CA TRP A 266 9.12 13.05 0.13
C TRP A 266 10.48 13.72 0.31
N SER A 267 10.85 14.10 1.54
CA SER A 267 12.16 14.71 1.79
C SER A 267 13.30 13.81 1.28
N THR A 268 14.32 14.42 0.67
CA THR A 268 15.50 13.69 0.15
C THR A 268 16.22 12.92 1.26
N SER A 269 16.30 13.51 2.47
CA SER A 269 16.80 12.80 3.65
C SER A 269 15.66 11.98 4.28
N PRO A 270 15.85 10.65 4.47
CA PRO A 270 14.87 9.81 5.15
C PRO A 270 14.50 10.31 6.55
N GLU A 271 15.48 10.80 7.31
CA GLU A 271 15.32 11.30 8.69
C GLU A 271 14.49 12.58 8.75
N GLY A 272 14.40 13.33 7.64
CA GLY A 272 13.56 14.51 7.49
C GLY A 272 12.08 14.18 7.30
N ARG A 273 11.72 12.91 7.06
CA ARG A 273 10.35 12.49 6.79
C ARG A 273 9.57 12.27 8.10
N PRO A 274 8.29 12.66 8.17
CA PRO A 274 7.46 12.43 9.35
C PRO A 274 7.20 10.93 9.53
N SER A 275 7.35 10.43 10.75
CA SER A 275 6.89 9.07 11.09
C SER A 275 5.35 9.06 11.18
N ILE A 276 4.74 8.11 10.46
CA ILE A 276 3.29 7.86 10.45
C ILE A 276 2.80 7.35 11.82
N GLU A 277 3.68 6.78 12.65
CA GLU A 277 3.36 6.30 13.99
C GLU A 277 3.25 7.43 15.03
N LYS A 278 3.66 8.66 14.70
CA LYS A 278 3.59 9.79 15.63
C LYS A 278 2.13 10.16 15.91
N LYS A 279 1.86 10.56 17.16
CA LYS A 279 0.55 11.02 17.66
C LYS A 279 -0.13 12.11 16.81
N TYR A 280 0.64 12.83 16.02
CA TYR A 280 0.17 13.98 15.24
C TYR A 280 0.62 13.88 13.78
N PHE A 281 0.58 12.69 13.18
CA PHE A 281 0.66 12.60 11.73
C PHE A 281 -0.63 13.18 11.13
N THR A 282 -0.50 14.32 10.45
CA THR A 282 -1.63 15.13 9.98
C THR A 282 -1.65 15.27 8.48
N ILE A 283 -2.82 15.04 7.88
CA ILE A 283 -3.11 15.36 6.49
C ILE A 283 -3.88 16.69 6.45
N PRO A 284 -3.32 17.77 5.89
CA PRO A 284 -3.97 19.08 5.85
C PRO A 284 -5.24 19.08 5.01
N MET A 285 -6.30 19.73 5.52
CA MET A 285 -7.55 19.91 4.77
C MET A 285 -7.52 21.21 3.93
N PRO A 286 -8.26 21.29 2.80
CA PRO A 286 -8.22 22.44 1.89
C PRO A 286 -8.77 23.74 2.49
N ASP A 287 -9.88 23.67 3.24
CA ASP A 287 -10.73 24.84 3.54
C ASP A 287 -10.83 25.22 5.03
N SER A 288 -9.90 24.78 5.87
CA SER A 288 -9.91 25.14 7.30
C SER A 288 -8.51 25.14 7.89
N HIS A 289 -8.34 25.69 9.10
CA HIS A 289 -7.15 25.46 9.92
C HIS A 289 -7.06 23.99 10.39
N ALA A 290 -8.05 23.16 10.09
CA ALA A 290 -8.09 21.77 10.49
C ALA A 290 -7.16 20.87 9.66
N ALA A 291 -6.87 19.73 10.25
CA ALA A 291 -6.17 18.61 9.64
C ALA A 291 -6.91 17.33 10.04
N LEU A 292 -6.92 16.34 9.15
CA LEU A 292 -7.20 14.97 9.54
C LEU A 292 -5.98 14.48 10.32
N ALA A 293 -6.17 14.13 11.58
CA ALA A 293 -5.11 13.63 12.45
C ALA A 293 -5.35 12.19 12.83
N ILE A 294 -4.28 11.40 12.81
CA ILE A 294 -4.26 10.05 13.35
C ILE A 294 -4.32 10.13 14.89
N SER A 295 -5.43 9.69 15.50
CA SER A 295 -5.58 9.64 16.96
C SER A 295 -5.09 8.31 17.54
N LEU A 296 -4.01 8.34 18.33
CA LEU A 296 -3.48 7.14 19.01
C LEU A 296 -4.41 6.55 20.08
N ASP A 297 -5.33 7.36 20.64
CA ASP A 297 -6.01 7.01 21.88
C ASP A 297 -7.46 6.49 21.68
N THR A 298 -8.06 6.71 20.50
CA THR A 298 -9.52 6.52 20.33
C THR A 298 -9.95 5.72 19.11
N GLY A 299 -9.08 5.51 18.11
CA GLY A 299 -9.47 4.87 16.84
C GLY A 299 -10.62 5.60 16.12
N ARG A 300 -10.81 6.90 16.39
CA ARG A 300 -11.87 7.74 15.83
C ARG A 300 -11.31 9.02 15.23
N TRP A 301 -12.01 9.51 14.20
CA TRP A 301 -11.82 10.78 13.52
C TRP A 301 -11.55 11.95 14.50
N LEU A 302 -10.42 12.65 14.35
CA LEU A 302 -10.21 13.95 14.96
C LEU A 302 -9.91 14.97 13.87
N ALA A 303 -10.90 15.82 13.57
CA ALA A 303 -10.62 17.11 12.95
C ALA A 303 -9.93 17.99 14.02
N LEU A 304 -8.64 18.27 13.83
CA LEU A 304 -7.93 19.19 14.72
C LEU A 304 -8.33 20.64 14.41
N GLU A 305 -9.51 21.09 14.86
CA GLU A 305 -9.84 22.52 14.83
C GLU A 305 -9.04 23.28 15.90
N ASN A 306 -8.20 24.19 15.45
CA ASN A 306 -7.60 25.21 16.31
C ASN A 306 -8.67 26.27 16.66
N ARG A 307 -9.66 25.88 17.49
CA ARG A 307 -10.57 26.67 18.35
C ARG A 307 -11.96 26.01 18.40
N ARG A 308 -12.28 25.47 19.59
CA ARG A 308 -13.64 25.27 20.16
C ARG A 308 -14.79 25.19 19.13
N ARG A 309 -15.06 23.99 18.62
CA ARG A 309 -16.42 23.45 18.45
C ARG A 309 -16.33 21.95 18.17
N THR A 310 -16.79 21.15 19.13
CA THR A 310 -17.04 19.72 18.97
C THR A 310 -18.21 19.53 18.01
N TYR A 311 -17.99 18.82 16.91
CA TYR A 311 -19.09 18.17 16.19
C TYR A 311 -19.38 16.84 16.89
N THR A 312 -20.61 16.71 17.39
CA THR A 312 -21.18 15.42 17.76
C THR A 312 -21.86 14.88 16.50
N ILE A 313 -21.74 13.57 16.24
CA ILE A 313 -22.53 12.87 15.21
C ILE A 313 -24.01 13.12 15.48
#